data_AF-A0A0D5A440-F1
#
_entry.id   AF-A0A0D5A440-F1
#
_cell.length_a   1.000
_cell.length_b   1.000
_cell.length_c   1.000
_cell.angle_alpha   90.00
_cell.angle_beta   90.00
_cell.angle_gamma   90.00
#
_symmetry.space_group_name_H-M   'P 1'
#
loop_
_entity.id
_entity.type
_entity.pdbx_description
1 polymer ?
#
loop_
_entity_poly.entity_id
_entity_poly.type
_entity_poly.pdbx_seq_one_letter_code
_entity_poly.pdbx_strand_id
1 'polypeptide(L)'
;MAHLVHVWHERNGWSHKVLPALAECLDLGRVHSSQISNLRNGKLVSPSPEVFFALGKVNQALSRGLENIESQILSVHPELHRSLQESAIAVEGNDNNPLSAGDFFEIFVGLASLPSSFDWFIEEAEASVLSAALADYLCKGRSWRMCREQVMSAYPVSKKQRRDRFEAVMAGLKDYTAEELDGELLDLHATNKLLNTNNLQGADDFLENLRQRGLLLQDQEKLEIIFSD
;
A
#
# COMPACT_ATOMS: atom_id res chain seq x y z
N MET A 1 8.20 -8.22 7.63
CA MET A 1 9.03 -7.87 6.44
C MET A 1 8.36 -8.09 5.09
N ALA A 2 7.73 -9.25 4.81
CA ALA A 2 7.13 -9.49 3.49
C ALA A 2 6.11 -8.40 3.08
N HIS A 3 5.21 -8.09 4.01
CA HIS A 3 4.25 -6.99 3.89
C HIS A 3 4.94 -5.65 3.61
N LEU A 4 5.93 -5.28 4.42
CA LEU A 4 6.71 -4.04 4.25
C LEU A 4 7.26 -3.88 2.83
N VAL A 5 7.93 -4.93 2.32
CA VAL A 5 8.54 -4.90 0.98
C VAL A 5 7.46 -4.85 -0.09
N HIS A 6 6.32 -5.52 0.11
CA HIS A 6 5.19 -5.44 -0.80
C HIS A 6 4.67 -4.00 -0.86
N VAL A 7 4.26 -3.44 0.28
CA VAL A 7 3.74 -2.08 0.41
C VAL A 7 4.72 -1.05 -0.15
N TRP A 8 6.02 -1.21 0.12
CA TRP A 8 7.04 -0.28 -0.37
C TRP A 8 7.13 -0.24 -1.90
N HIS A 9 7.09 -1.40 -2.57
CA HIS A 9 7.06 -1.42 -4.03
C HIS A 9 5.76 -0.81 -4.58
N GLU A 10 4.63 -1.18 -3.98
CA GLU A 10 3.33 -0.73 -4.44
C GLU A 10 3.14 0.78 -4.33
N ARG A 11 3.54 1.40 -3.20
CA ARG A 11 3.54 2.87 -3.01
C ARG A 11 4.31 3.61 -4.09
N ASN A 12 5.34 2.97 -4.60
CA ASN A 12 6.22 3.54 -5.59
C ASN A 12 5.89 3.11 -7.03
N GLY A 13 4.89 2.26 -7.25
CA GLY A 13 4.62 1.67 -8.56
C GLY A 13 5.78 0.81 -9.09
N TRP A 14 6.62 0.29 -8.21
CA TRP A 14 7.86 -0.37 -8.57
C TRP A 14 7.68 -1.86 -8.87
N SER A 15 8.43 -2.34 -9.86
CA SER A 15 8.66 -3.78 -10.02
C SER A 15 9.72 -4.28 -9.03
N HIS A 16 9.76 -5.60 -8.80
CA HIS A 16 10.77 -6.25 -7.95
C HIS A 16 12.23 -6.10 -8.45
N LYS A 17 12.46 -5.46 -9.60
CA LYS A 17 13.77 -5.16 -10.16
C LYS A 17 14.33 -3.79 -9.75
N VAL A 18 13.50 -2.91 -9.19
CA VAL A 18 13.90 -1.53 -8.87
C VAL A 18 14.92 -1.48 -7.73
N LEU A 19 14.65 -2.13 -6.59
CA LEU A 19 15.59 -2.15 -5.47
C LEU A 19 16.96 -2.80 -5.81
N PRO A 20 17.03 -3.94 -6.52
CA PRO A 20 18.28 -4.50 -7.01
C PRO A 20 19.03 -3.55 -7.93
N ALA A 21 18.33 -2.93 -8.89
CA ALA A 21 18.95 -2.00 -9.83
C ALA A 21 19.48 -0.75 -9.12
N LEU A 22 18.77 -0.23 -8.12
CA LEU A 22 19.25 0.87 -7.28
C LEU A 22 20.50 0.48 -6.49
N ALA A 23 20.51 -0.70 -5.88
CA ALA A 23 21.68 -1.18 -5.14
C ALA A 23 22.91 -1.33 -6.04
N GLU A 24 22.73 -1.83 -7.26
CA GLU A 24 23.78 -1.98 -8.25
C GLU A 24 24.27 -0.63 -8.80
N CYS A 25 23.36 0.26 -9.21
CA CYS A 25 23.69 1.59 -9.76
C CYS A 25 24.55 2.41 -8.80
N LEU A 26 24.24 2.33 -7.51
CA LEU A 26 24.80 3.17 -6.47
C LEU A 26 25.93 2.45 -5.70
N ASP A 27 26.28 1.23 -6.10
CA ASP A 27 27.26 0.36 -5.43
C ASP A 27 27.01 0.22 -3.91
N LEU A 28 25.73 0.01 -3.55
CA LEU A 28 25.27 0.00 -2.15
C LEU A 28 25.20 -1.41 -1.54
N GLY A 29 25.73 -2.41 -2.24
CA GLY A 29 25.69 -3.82 -1.86
C GLY A 29 24.98 -4.68 -2.89
N ARG A 30 24.85 -5.97 -2.58
CA ARG A 30 24.30 -6.96 -3.51
C ARG A 30 22.97 -7.50 -3.02
N VAL A 31 21.94 -7.29 -3.82
CA VAL A 31 20.64 -7.93 -3.66
C VAL A 31 20.11 -8.32 -5.02
N HIS A 32 19.67 -9.57 -5.16
CA HIS A 32 19.14 -10.08 -6.42
C HIS A 32 17.62 -9.92 -6.48
N SER A 33 17.09 -9.75 -7.70
CA SER A 33 15.65 -9.69 -7.97
C SER A 33 14.86 -10.88 -7.42
N SER A 34 15.47 -12.07 -7.37
CA SER A 34 14.88 -13.26 -6.76
C SER A 34 14.74 -13.15 -5.24
N GLN A 35 15.69 -12.50 -4.55
CA GLN A 35 15.63 -12.26 -3.11
C GLN A 35 14.52 -11.27 -2.79
N ILE A 36 14.38 -10.20 -3.57
CA ILE A 36 13.28 -9.23 -3.41
C ILE A 36 11.92 -9.88 -3.66
N SER A 37 11.79 -10.65 -4.74
CA SER A 37 10.57 -11.40 -5.02
C SER A 37 10.22 -12.38 -3.90
N ASN A 38 11.21 -13.12 -3.38
CA ASN A 38 10.99 -14.05 -2.27
C ASN A 38 10.67 -13.33 -0.96
N LEU A 39 11.29 -12.18 -0.67
CA LEU A 39 10.94 -11.35 0.49
C LEU A 39 9.48 -10.91 0.40
N ARG A 40 9.09 -10.32 -0.74
CA ARG A 40 7.74 -9.83 -0.98
C ARG A 40 6.68 -10.92 -0.76
N ASN A 41 6.98 -12.15 -1.17
CA ASN A 41 6.06 -13.28 -1.05
C ASN A 41 6.22 -14.08 0.25
N GLY A 42 7.04 -13.64 1.21
CA GLY A 42 7.27 -14.35 2.47
C GLY A 42 7.99 -15.71 2.33
N LYS A 43 8.67 -15.93 1.21
CA LYS A 43 9.36 -17.20 0.88
C LYS A 43 10.87 -17.16 1.13
N LEU A 44 11.44 -16.00 1.46
CA LEU A 44 12.88 -15.90 1.68
C LEU A 44 13.24 -16.49 3.05
N VAL A 45 14.00 -17.59 3.04
CA VAL A 45 14.49 -18.27 4.24
C VAL A 45 15.98 -17.96 4.37
N SER A 46 16.40 -17.53 5.57
CA SER A 46 17.80 -17.26 5.93
C SER A 46 18.57 -16.35 4.95
N PRO A 47 18.09 -15.11 4.69
CA PRO A 47 18.83 -14.13 3.91
C PRO A 47 20.20 -13.80 4.52
N SER A 48 21.19 -13.56 3.65
CA SER A 48 22.47 -12.98 4.06
C SER A 48 22.29 -11.57 4.64
N PRO A 49 23.08 -11.16 5.65
CA PRO A 49 23.11 -9.79 6.16
C PRO A 49 23.28 -8.72 5.06
N GLU A 50 23.97 -9.06 3.97
CA GLU A 50 24.17 -8.17 2.81
C GLU A 50 22.85 -7.67 2.21
N VAL A 51 21.79 -8.48 2.24
CA VAL A 51 20.47 -8.09 1.72
C VAL A 51 19.92 -6.91 2.52
N PHE A 52 19.97 -7.00 3.85
CA PHE A 52 19.48 -5.93 4.72
C PHE A 52 20.36 -4.68 4.64
N PHE A 53 21.67 -4.86 4.49
CA PHE A 53 22.60 -3.76 4.28
C PHE A 53 22.28 -3.00 2.98
N ALA A 54 22.10 -3.71 1.87
CA ALA A 54 21.72 -3.12 0.59
C ALA A 54 20.38 -2.39 0.69
N LEU A 55 19.36 -3.00 1.30
CA LEU A 55 18.05 -2.37 1.50
C LEU A 55 18.14 -1.11 2.35
N GLY A 56 18.83 -1.15 3.48
CA GLY A 56 19.02 0.01 4.36
C GLY A 56 19.77 1.16 3.67
N LYS A 57 20.79 0.83 2.87
CA LYS A 57 21.55 1.84 2.11
C LYS A 57 20.74 2.45 0.98
N VAL A 58 19.99 1.65 0.22
CA VAL A 58 19.07 2.14 -0.81
C VAL A 58 18.01 3.04 -0.17
N ASN A 59 17.45 2.62 0.96
CA ASN A 59 16.43 3.40 1.68
C ASN A 59 16.97 4.77 2.16
N GLN A 60 18.18 4.79 2.73
CA GLN A 60 18.86 6.04 3.11
C GLN A 60 19.20 6.93 1.91
N ALA A 61 19.50 6.35 0.75
CA ALA A 61 19.75 7.12 -0.46
C ALA A 61 18.45 7.80 -0.94
N LEU A 62 17.34 7.07 -0.93
CA LEU A 62 16.02 7.59 -1.29
C LEU A 62 15.56 8.68 -0.32
N SER A 63 15.77 8.50 0.99
CA SER A 63 15.36 9.49 2.01
C SER A 63 16.13 10.82 1.90
N ARG A 64 17.26 10.85 1.19
CA ARG A 64 18.03 12.06 0.92
C ARG A 64 17.56 12.80 -0.33
N GLY A 65 16.60 12.26 -1.08
CA GLY A 65 16.07 12.87 -2.30
C GLY A 65 16.71 12.31 -3.58
N LEU A 66 15.89 12.20 -4.63
CA LEU A 66 16.28 11.65 -5.92
C LEU A 66 17.36 12.51 -6.60
N GLU A 67 17.36 13.82 -6.39
CA GLU A 67 18.35 14.74 -6.99
C GLU A 67 19.80 14.34 -6.69
N ASN A 68 20.04 13.69 -5.54
CA ASN A 68 21.37 13.29 -5.08
C ASN A 68 21.90 12.02 -5.76
N ILE A 69 21.02 11.24 -6.40
CA ILE A 69 21.36 9.96 -7.04
C ILE A 69 21.02 9.92 -8.53
N GLU A 70 20.31 10.93 -9.03
CA GLU A 70 19.82 11.04 -10.41
C GLU A 70 20.93 10.92 -11.46
N SER A 71 22.05 11.62 -11.27
CA SER A 71 23.16 11.61 -12.24
C SER A 71 23.75 10.21 -12.46
N GLN A 72 23.88 9.43 -11.39
CA GLN A 72 24.40 8.06 -11.43
C GLN A 72 23.38 7.13 -12.09
N ILE A 73 22.11 7.23 -11.71
CA ILE A 73 21.04 6.40 -12.27
C ILE A 73 20.89 6.63 -13.77
N LEU A 74 20.89 7.89 -14.23
CA LEU A 74 20.80 8.20 -15.66
C LEU A 74 21.96 7.62 -16.47
N SER A 75 23.16 7.54 -15.88
CA SER A 75 24.34 6.99 -16.55
C SER A 75 24.31 5.47 -16.73
N VAL A 76 23.59 4.74 -15.87
CA VAL A 76 23.58 3.26 -15.87
C VAL A 76 22.24 2.72 -16.38
N HIS A 77 21.12 3.26 -15.89
CA HIS A 77 19.77 2.78 -16.19
C HIS A 77 18.75 3.93 -16.40
N PRO A 78 18.61 4.43 -17.65
CA PRO A 78 17.64 5.50 -17.97
C PRO A 78 16.18 5.09 -17.72
N GLU A 79 15.85 3.80 -17.84
CA GLU A 79 14.49 3.30 -17.58
C GLU A 79 14.14 3.26 -16.09
N LEU A 80 15.15 3.06 -15.24
CA LEU A 80 15.00 3.11 -13.77
C LEU A 80 14.64 4.53 -13.33
N HIS A 81 15.30 5.54 -13.91
CA HIS A 81 15.02 6.95 -13.63
C HIS A 81 13.55 7.31 -13.85
N ARG A 82 12.93 6.86 -14.96
CA ARG A 82 11.49 7.10 -15.20
C ARG A 82 10.60 6.56 -14.08
N SER A 83 10.89 5.36 -13.59
CA SER A 83 10.12 4.74 -12.50
C SER A 83 10.27 5.52 -11.18
N LEU A 84 11.45 6.10 -10.94
CA LEU A 84 11.73 6.88 -9.73
C LEU A 84 11.19 8.32 -9.80
N GLN A 85 11.05 8.88 -11.01
CA GLN A 85 10.39 10.17 -11.22
C GLN A 85 8.90 10.11 -10.91
N GLU A 86 8.26 8.96 -11.12
CA GLU A 86 6.86 8.76 -10.74
C GLU A 86 6.70 8.70 -9.22
N SER A 87 7.58 7.97 -8.53
CA SER A 87 7.60 7.91 -7.07
C SER A 87 8.91 7.30 -6.54
N ALA A 88 9.44 7.88 -5.46
CA ALA A 88 10.68 7.46 -4.80
C ALA A 88 10.64 7.64 -3.27
N ILE A 89 9.53 7.22 -2.68
CA ILE A 89 9.25 7.27 -1.24
C ILE A 89 10.12 6.26 -0.49
N ALA A 90 10.87 6.75 0.49
CA ALA A 90 11.62 5.94 1.44
C ALA A 90 10.71 5.33 2.51
N VAL A 91 11.17 4.24 3.14
CA VAL A 91 10.52 3.65 4.30
C VAL A 91 11.05 4.33 5.56
N GLU A 92 10.19 5.07 6.23
CA GLU A 92 10.50 5.74 7.49
C GLU A 92 9.93 4.95 8.68
N GLY A 93 10.65 4.95 9.79
CA GLY A 93 10.17 4.47 11.07
C GLY A 93 9.21 5.46 11.73
N ASN A 94 8.65 5.07 12.87
CA ASN A 94 7.72 5.91 13.65
C ASN A 94 8.40 7.15 14.25
N ASP A 95 9.73 7.21 14.23
CA ASP A 95 10.55 8.34 14.63
C ASP A 95 10.87 9.30 13.47
N ASN A 96 10.27 9.09 12.29
CA ASN A 96 10.52 9.80 11.04
C ASN A 96 11.97 9.66 10.52
N ASN A 97 12.72 8.66 10.98
CA ASN A 97 14.02 8.34 10.42
C ASN A 97 13.88 7.23 9.38
N PRO A 98 14.68 7.24 8.30
CA PRO A 98 14.67 6.13 7.34
C PRO A 98 15.14 4.84 8.00
N LEU A 99 14.42 3.74 7.77
CA LEU A 99 14.81 2.43 8.27
C LEU A 99 16.24 2.07 7.81
N SER A 100 17.04 1.68 8.79
CA SER A 100 18.40 1.17 8.62
C SER A 100 18.41 -0.33 8.32
N ALA A 101 19.61 -0.86 8.04
CA ALA A 101 19.80 -2.29 7.87
C ALA A 101 19.42 -3.10 9.12
N GLY A 102 19.64 -2.53 10.32
CA GLY A 102 19.23 -3.15 11.58
C GLY A 102 17.72 -3.26 11.69
N ASP A 103 17.01 -2.18 11.37
CA ASP A 103 15.54 -2.15 11.44
C ASP A 103 14.91 -3.15 10.46
N PHE A 104 15.40 -3.21 9.21
CA PHE A 104 14.94 -4.21 8.24
C PHE A 104 15.20 -5.64 8.71
N PHE A 105 16.33 -5.89 9.38
CA PHE A 105 16.65 -7.20 9.95
C PHE A 105 15.71 -7.55 11.11
N GLU A 106 15.50 -6.64 12.07
CA GLU A 106 14.61 -6.83 13.21
C GLU A 106 13.16 -7.09 12.78
N ILE A 107 12.67 -6.35 11.78
CA ILE A 107 11.35 -6.57 11.15
C ILE A 107 11.27 -7.90 10.40
N PHE A 108 12.39 -8.40 9.87
CA PHE A 108 12.44 -9.70 9.20
C PHE A 108 12.39 -10.86 10.20
N VAL A 109 13.13 -10.76 11.30
CA VAL A 109 13.12 -11.80 12.36
C VAL A 109 11.91 -11.68 13.31
N GLY A 110 11.09 -10.63 13.17
CA GLY A 110 9.89 -10.42 13.96
C GLY A 110 10.13 -9.83 15.35
N LEU A 111 11.30 -9.21 15.57
CA LEU A 111 11.64 -8.51 16.82
C LEU A 111 11.06 -7.09 16.86
N ALA A 112 10.88 -6.46 15.70
CA ALA A 112 10.26 -5.15 15.56
C ALA A 112 8.96 -5.24 14.75
N SER A 113 7.98 -4.40 15.09
CA SER A 113 6.75 -4.23 14.32
C SER A 113 7.02 -3.44 13.04
N LEU A 114 6.07 -3.46 12.11
CA LEU A 114 6.11 -2.57 10.95
C LEU A 114 5.98 -1.11 11.40
N PRO A 115 6.59 -0.14 10.70
CA PRO A 115 6.28 1.26 10.89
C PRO A 115 4.78 1.49 10.65
N SER A 116 4.14 2.36 11.43
CA SER A 116 2.70 2.62 11.32
C SER A 116 2.31 3.14 9.93
N SER A 117 3.21 3.90 9.29
CA SER A 117 3.04 4.38 7.92
C SER A 117 3.10 3.26 6.87
N PHE A 118 3.59 2.06 7.21
CA PHE A 118 3.70 0.91 6.31
C PHE A 118 2.98 -0.34 6.84
N ASP A 119 2.23 -0.21 7.94
CA ASP A 119 1.40 -1.27 8.49
C ASP A 119 0.00 -1.21 7.87
N TRP A 120 -0.11 -1.70 6.64
CA TRP A 120 -1.40 -1.81 5.93
C TRP A 120 -2.15 -3.08 6.31
N PHE A 121 -1.79 -3.74 7.40
CA PHE A 121 -2.47 -4.97 7.78
C PHE A 121 -3.94 -4.68 8.07
N ILE A 122 -4.81 -5.38 7.35
CA ILE A 122 -6.25 -5.34 7.57
C ILE A 122 -6.61 -6.57 8.38
N GLU A 123 -7.22 -6.39 9.53
CA GLU A 123 -7.70 -7.52 10.33
C GLU A 123 -9.02 -8.08 9.77
N GLU A 124 -9.24 -9.39 9.89
CA GLU A 124 -10.50 -10.00 9.44
C GLU A 124 -11.71 -9.44 10.19
N ALA A 125 -11.52 -9.02 11.44
CA ALA A 125 -12.56 -8.40 12.26
C ALA A 125 -12.98 -7.00 11.77
N GLU A 126 -12.09 -6.25 11.11
CA GLU A 126 -12.42 -4.93 10.56
C GLU A 126 -12.88 -4.97 9.09
N ALA A 127 -12.68 -6.08 8.38
CA ALA A 127 -12.94 -6.18 6.94
C ALA A 127 -14.40 -5.85 6.54
N SER A 128 -15.38 -6.30 7.32
CA SER A 128 -16.81 -5.97 7.09
C SER A 128 -17.08 -4.47 7.28
N VAL A 129 -16.54 -3.89 8.34
CA VAL A 129 -16.68 -2.46 8.66
C VAL A 129 -16.05 -1.59 7.57
N LEU A 130 -14.85 -1.96 7.11
CA LEU A 130 -14.16 -1.30 6.02
C LEU A 130 -14.90 -1.44 4.69
N SER A 131 -15.55 -2.58 4.42
CA SER A 131 -16.35 -2.80 3.22
C SER A 131 -17.57 -1.86 3.18
N ALA A 132 -18.28 -1.73 4.30
CA ALA A 132 -19.40 -0.79 4.43
C ALA A 132 -18.93 0.67 4.32
N ALA A 133 -17.84 1.03 5.01
CA ALA A 133 -17.24 2.35 4.94
C ALA A 133 -16.81 2.71 3.52
N LEU A 134 -16.21 1.77 2.78
CA LEU A 134 -15.80 1.94 1.39
C LEU A 134 -17.00 2.24 0.48
N ALA A 135 -18.09 1.46 0.61
CA ALA A 135 -19.29 1.65 -0.20
C ALA A 135 -19.91 3.04 0.05
N ASP A 136 -20.04 3.44 1.31
CA ASP A 136 -20.53 4.76 1.68
C ASP A 136 -19.60 5.88 1.17
N TYR A 137 -18.29 5.71 1.32
CA TYR A 137 -17.28 6.70 0.96
C TYR A 137 -17.23 6.94 -0.56
N LEU A 138 -17.19 5.88 -1.38
CA LEU A 138 -17.15 5.99 -2.84
C LEU A 138 -18.48 6.50 -3.42
N CYS A 139 -19.62 6.15 -2.81
CA CYS A 139 -20.92 6.66 -3.24
C CYS A 139 -21.30 8.02 -2.65
N LYS A 140 -20.51 8.56 -1.71
CA LYS A 140 -20.75 9.84 -1.02
C LYS A 140 -22.10 9.85 -0.29
N GLY A 141 -22.44 8.74 0.37
CA GLY A 141 -23.74 8.54 1.04
C GLY A 141 -24.95 8.45 0.11
N ARG A 142 -24.75 8.36 -1.22
CA ARG A 142 -25.84 8.15 -2.19
C ARG A 142 -26.12 6.66 -2.35
N SER A 143 -27.36 6.32 -2.72
CA SER A 143 -27.70 4.92 -3.02
C SER A 143 -26.90 4.37 -4.21
N TRP A 144 -26.52 3.09 -4.15
CA TRP A 144 -25.74 2.42 -5.20
C TRP A 144 -26.32 2.62 -6.60
N ARG A 145 -27.66 2.54 -6.73
CA ARG A 145 -28.37 2.71 -8.02
C ARG A 145 -28.08 4.06 -8.70
N MET A 146 -27.77 5.10 -7.93
CA MET A 146 -27.51 6.44 -8.46
C MET A 146 -26.03 6.70 -8.77
N CYS A 147 -25.10 6.02 -8.08
CA CYS A 147 -23.65 6.17 -8.26
C CYS A 147 -23.01 5.05 -9.10
N ARG A 148 -23.73 3.95 -9.38
CA ARG A 148 -23.19 2.73 -10.01
C ARG A 148 -22.34 2.98 -11.25
N GLU A 149 -22.88 3.65 -12.25
CA GLU A 149 -22.15 3.87 -13.51
C GLU A 149 -20.86 4.67 -13.29
N GLN A 150 -20.94 5.73 -12.47
CA GLN A 150 -19.80 6.57 -12.15
C GLN A 150 -18.70 5.79 -11.42
N VAL A 151 -19.07 5.04 -10.37
CA VAL A 151 -18.13 4.29 -9.54
C VAL A 151 -17.53 3.11 -10.31
N MET A 152 -18.34 2.36 -11.06
CA MET A 152 -17.85 1.24 -11.88
C MET A 152 -16.96 1.72 -13.03
N SER A 153 -17.19 2.91 -13.57
CA SER A 153 -16.31 3.51 -14.60
C SER A 153 -14.95 3.93 -14.03
N ALA A 154 -14.93 4.40 -12.78
CA ALA A 154 -13.70 4.79 -12.09
C ALA A 154 -12.86 3.59 -11.63
N TYR A 155 -13.44 2.40 -11.45
CA TYR A 155 -12.72 1.21 -11.02
C TYR A 155 -11.82 0.65 -12.14
N PRO A 156 -10.47 0.68 -11.98
CA PRO A 156 -9.52 0.46 -13.07
C PRO A 156 -9.40 -1.02 -13.52
N VAL A 157 -9.87 -1.95 -12.70
CA VAL A 157 -9.71 -3.39 -12.93
C VAL A 157 -10.67 -3.86 -14.02
N SER A 158 -10.14 -4.60 -15.00
CA SER A 158 -10.90 -5.16 -16.13
C SER A 158 -11.33 -6.62 -15.92
N LYS A 159 -10.73 -7.33 -14.94
CA LYS A 159 -11.05 -8.74 -14.67
C LYS A 159 -12.48 -8.88 -14.15
N LYS A 160 -13.34 -9.57 -14.92
CA LYS A 160 -14.77 -9.75 -14.63
C LYS A 160 -15.05 -10.18 -13.19
N GLN A 161 -14.39 -11.23 -12.71
CA GLN A 161 -14.58 -11.74 -11.35
C GLN A 161 -14.34 -10.68 -10.25
N ARG A 162 -13.33 -9.82 -10.42
CA ARG A 162 -13.02 -8.75 -9.46
C ARG A 162 -14.05 -7.62 -9.56
N ARG A 163 -14.46 -7.25 -10.78
CA ARG A 163 -15.52 -6.25 -10.99
C ARG A 163 -16.87 -6.68 -10.42
N ASP A 164 -17.25 -7.94 -10.60
CA ASP A 164 -18.50 -8.50 -10.07
C ASP A 164 -18.48 -8.50 -8.52
N ARG A 165 -17.33 -8.82 -7.92
CA ARG A 165 -17.12 -8.74 -6.46
C ARG A 165 -17.21 -7.29 -5.96
N PHE A 166 -16.47 -6.38 -6.59
CA PHE A 166 -16.52 -4.95 -6.24
C PHE A 166 -17.95 -4.41 -6.33
N GLU A 167 -18.70 -4.74 -7.39
CA GLU A 167 -20.11 -4.37 -7.52
C GLU A 167 -20.97 -4.92 -6.39
N ALA A 168 -20.77 -6.18 -5.99
CA ALA A 168 -21.50 -6.79 -4.87
C ALA A 168 -21.20 -6.08 -3.54
N VAL A 169 -19.94 -5.66 -3.32
CA VAL A 169 -19.54 -4.91 -2.12
C VAL A 169 -20.16 -3.51 -2.11
N MET A 170 -20.08 -2.79 -3.23
CA MET A 170 -20.68 -1.44 -3.33
C MET A 170 -22.22 -1.48 -3.18
N ALA A 171 -22.84 -2.60 -3.56
CA ALA A 171 -24.27 -2.82 -3.36
C ALA A 171 -24.64 -3.29 -1.94
N GLY A 172 -23.68 -3.53 -1.05
CA GLY A 172 -23.90 -4.08 0.29
C GLY A 172 -24.37 -5.54 0.31
N LEU A 173 -24.13 -6.29 -0.78
CA LEU A 173 -24.54 -7.70 -0.90
C LEU A 173 -23.47 -8.68 -0.41
N LYS A 174 -22.23 -8.22 -0.31
CA LYS A 174 -21.09 -8.99 0.13
C LYS A 174 -20.11 -8.05 0.83
N ASP A 175 -19.33 -8.57 1.77
CA ASP A 175 -18.14 -7.90 2.28
C ASP A 175 -16.90 -8.49 1.63
N TYR A 176 -15.85 -7.69 1.56
CA TYR A 176 -14.51 -8.22 1.32
C TYR A 176 -13.99 -8.92 2.58
N THR A 177 -13.19 -9.96 2.40
CA THR A 177 -12.31 -10.47 3.47
C THR A 177 -11.09 -9.55 3.63
N ALA A 178 -10.31 -9.71 4.71
CA ALA A 178 -9.08 -8.93 4.90
C ALA A 178 -8.10 -9.11 3.74
N GLU A 179 -7.90 -10.35 3.28
CA GLU A 179 -7.02 -10.66 2.14
C GLU A 179 -7.53 -10.02 0.84
N GLU A 180 -8.86 -10.02 0.62
CA GLU A 180 -9.44 -9.37 -0.55
C GLU A 180 -9.28 -7.85 -0.49
N LEU A 181 -9.48 -7.20 0.66
CA LEU A 181 -9.26 -5.76 0.81
C LEU A 181 -7.79 -5.38 0.62
N ASP A 182 -6.87 -6.11 1.25
CA ASP A 182 -5.43 -5.86 1.14
C ASP A 182 -4.98 -5.93 -0.32
N GLY A 183 -5.38 -6.99 -1.03
CA GLY A 183 -5.07 -7.16 -2.45
C GLY A 183 -5.78 -6.17 -3.39
N GLU A 184 -6.83 -5.48 -2.96
CA GLU A 184 -7.55 -4.49 -3.75
C GLU A 184 -7.29 -3.03 -3.34
N LEU A 185 -6.63 -2.78 -2.21
CA LEU A 185 -6.53 -1.45 -1.57
C LEU A 185 -6.06 -0.35 -2.53
N LEU A 186 -5.08 -0.66 -3.39
CA LEU A 186 -4.53 0.28 -4.36
C LEU A 186 -5.50 0.62 -5.49
N ASP A 187 -6.17 -0.40 -6.03
CA ASP A 187 -7.19 -0.21 -7.07
C ASP A 187 -8.37 0.58 -6.51
N LEU A 188 -8.75 0.32 -5.25
CA LEU A 188 -9.78 1.07 -4.52
C LEU A 188 -9.36 2.52 -4.28
N HIS A 189 -8.09 2.75 -3.89
CA HIS A 189 -7.54 4.09 -3.74
C HIS A 189 -7.48 4.85 -5.07
N ALA A 190 -7.07 4.20 -6.17
CA ALA A 190 -7.08 4.79 -7.51
C ALA A 190 -8.50 5.16 -7.96
N THR A 191 -9.47 4.30 -7.67
CA THR A 191 -10.91 4.57 -7.89
C THR A 191 -11.35 5.80 -7.11
N ASN A 192 -10.96 5.89 -5.84
CA ASN A 192 -11.24 7.05 -5.01
C ASN A 192 -10.63 8.34 -5.59
N LYS A 193 -9.37 8.32 -6.04
CA LYS A 193 -8.71 9.48 -6.67
C LYS A 193 -9.43 9.98 -7.93
N LEU A 194 -10.07 9.08 -8.68
CA LEU A 194 -10.86 9.45 -9.86
C LEU A 194 -12.23 10.04 -9.50
N LEU A 195 -12.82 9.61 -8.38
CA LEU A 195 -14.15 10.05 -7.93
C LEU A 195 -14.13 11.29 -7.02
N ASN A 196 -13.01 11.51 -6.34
CA ASN A 196 -12.81 12.53 -5.33
C ASN A 196 -11.55 13.34 -5.64
N THR A 197 -11.67 14.66 -5.58
CA THR A 197 -10.54 15.59 -5.75
C THR A 197 -9.71 15.73 -4.46
N ASN A 198 -9.79 14.75 -3.56
CA ASN A 198 -9.16 14.84 -2.24
C ASN A 198 -7.65 14.64 -2.33
N ASN A 199 -6.90 15.47 -1.60
CA ASN A 199 -5.44 15.42 -1.45
C ASN A 199 -4.97 14.28 -0.53
N LEU A 200 -5.56 13.07 -0.63
CA LEU A 200 -4.97 11.92 0.06
C LEU A 200 -3.61 11.62 -0.60
N GLN A 201 -2.54 11.64 0.19
CA GLN A 201 -1.20 11.50 -0.35
C GLN A 201 -0.94 10.05 -0.77
N GLY A 202 -1.46 9.08 0.00
CA GLY A 202 -1.27 7.65 -0.24
C GLY A 202 -2.47 6.75 0.09
N ALA A 203 -2.32 5.46 -0.20
CA ALA A 203 -3.33 4.43 0.10
C ALA A 203 -3.48 4.14 1.61
N ASP A 204 -2.49 4.54 2.41
CA ASP A 204 -2.54 4.57 3.88
C ASP A 204 -3.52 5.60 4.41
N ASP A 205 -3.40 6.85 3.95
CA ASP A 205 -4.34 7.90 4.35
C ASP A 205 -5.75 7.47 3.97
N PHE A 206 -5.90 6.83 2.80
CA PHE A 206 -7.16 6.26 2.37
C PHE A 206 -7.68 5.18 3.32
N LEU A 207 -6.86 4.18 3.68
CA LEU A 207 -7.24 3.12 4.61
C LEU A 207 -7.62 3.68 6.00
N GLU A 208 -6.84 4.62 6.52
CA GLU A 208 -7.13 5.24 7.81
C GLU A 208 -8.43 6.05 7.77
N ASN A 209 -8.69 6.76 6.67
CA ASN A 209 -9.99 7.43 6.47
C ASN A 209 -11.16 6.43 6.44
N LEU A 210 -10.98 5.25 5.83
CA LEU A 210 -11.99 4.20 5.86
C LEU A 210 -12.22 3.67 7.29
N ARG A 211 -11.16 3.47 8.09
CA ARG A 211 -11.27 3.07 9.50
C ARG A 211 -12.06 4.08 10.31
N GLN A 212 -11.70 5.36 10.20
CA GLN A 212 -12.42 6.44 10.89
C GLN A 212 -13.89 6.53 10.44
N ARG A 213 -14.16 6.36 9.14
CA ARG A 213 -15.53 6.35 8.61
C ARG A 213 -16.33 5.14 9.11
N GLY A 214 -15.69 3.98 9.19
CA GLY A 214 -16.28 2.75 9.74
C GLY A 214 -16.73 2.93 11.20
N LEU A 215 -15.88 3.53 12.04
CA LEU A 215 -16.23 3.85 13.42
C LEU A 215 -17.45 4.77 13.51
N LEU A 216 -17.50 5.82 12.67
CA LEU A 216 -18.65 6.74 12.62
C LEU A 216 -19.96 6.03 12.23
N LEU A 217 -19.91 5.12 11.27
CA LEU A 217 -21.10 4.36 10.84
C LEU A 217 -21.60 3.42 11.94
N GLN A 218 -20.68 2.75 12.65
CA GLN A 218 -21.04 1.90 13.79
C GLN A 218 -21.68 2.69 14.93
N ASP A 219 -21.20 3.91 15.19
CA ASP A 219 -21.76 4.76 16.24
C ASP A 219 -23.15 5.31 15.84
N GLN A 220 -23.37 5.60 14.56
CA GLN A 220 -24.70 5.99 14.04
C GLN A 220 -25.71 4.85 14.17
N GLU A 221 -25.33 3.63 13.80
CA GLU A 221 -26.20 2.45 13.91
C GLU A 221 -26.60 2.16 15.36
N LYS A 222 -25.65 2.28 16.31
CA LYS A 222 -25.93 2.14 17.75
C LYS A 222 -26.91 3.20 18.26
N LEU A 223 -26.78 4.45 17.81
CA LEU A 223 -27.69 5.54 18.21
C LEU A 223 -29.10 5.32 17.66
N GLU A 224 -29.24 4.90 16.40
CA GLU A 224 -30.55 4.60 15.81
C GLU A 224 -31.27 3.47 16.54
N ILE A 225 -30.55 2.45 17.01
CA ILE A 225 -31.13 1.36 17.82
C ILE A 225 -31.63 1.88 19.17
N ILE A 226 -30.87 2.75 19.84
CA ILE A 226 -31.23 3.31 21.16
C ILE A 226 -32.44 4.25 21.10
N PHE A 227 -32.63 4.97 20.00
CA PHE A 227 -33.75 5.91 19.82
C PHE A 227 -34.97 5.31 19.09
N SER A 228 -34.90 4.03 18.70
CA SER A 228 -36.02 3.30 18.07
C SER A 228 -36.77 2.38 19.03
N ASP A 229 -36.31 2.26 20.29
CA ASP A 229 -37.00 1.62 21.43
C ASP A 229 -37.66 2.67 22.34
#